data_AF-A0A0J9SU39-F1
#
_entry.id   AF-A0A0J9SU39-F1
#
_cell.length_a   1.000
_cell.length_b   1.000
_cell.length_c   1.000
_cell.angle_alpha   90.00
_cell.angle_beta   90.00
_cell.angle_gamma   90.00
#
_symmetry.space_group_name_H-M   'P 1'
#
loop_
_entity.id
_entity.type
_entity.pdbx_description
1 polymer ?
#
loop_
_entity_poly.entity_id
_entity_poly.type
_entity_poly.pdbx_seq_one_letter_code
_entity_poly.pdbx_strand_id
1 'polypeptide(L)'
;MDHPTTQPFLNDPNMPEEEKKVLVDANTRKEWESTGQWMKRKEFLLKMLNYHKQNNLKIDVDKFAKMGHMYYNMKYLSCTYSAQVAEEMRMYEQG
;
A
#
# COMPACT_ATOMS: atom_id res chain seq x y z
N MET A 1 -19.52 16.47 3.92
CA MET A 1 -18.72 16.22 2.71
C MET A 1 -17.28 16.30 3.13
N ASP A 2 -16.60 15.16 3.25
CA ASP A 2 -15.20 15.14 3.65
C ASP A 2 -14.36 15.63 2.48
N HIS A 3 -13.71 16.78 2.65
CA HIS A 3 -12.74 17.30 1.68
C HIS A 3 -11.62 16.27 1.49
N PRO A 4 -11.19 15.96 0.26
CA PRO A 4 -9.99 15.18 0.07
C PRO A 4 -8.83 16.02 0.60
N THR A 5 -8.29 15.64 1.74
CA THR A 5 -7.08 16.25 2.28
C THR A 5 -5.99 15.91 1.27
N THR A 6 -5.64 16.84 0.38
CA THR A 6 -4.49 16.69 -0.50
C THR A 6 -3.28 16.62 0.40
N GLN A 7 -2.78 15.41 0.63
CA GLN A 7 -1.77 15.16 1.64
C GLN A 7 -0.47 15.83 1.19
N PRO A 8 0.19 16.66 2.02
CA PRO A 8 1.29 17.55 1.61
C PRO A 8 2.48 16.83 0.94
N PHE A 9 2.61 15.52 1.15
CA PHE A 9 3.63 14.68 0.51
C PHE A 9 3.41 14.40 -0.99
N LEU A 10 2.21 14.62 -1.53
CA LEU A 10 1.96 14.47 -2.98
C LEU A 10 2.59 15.59 -3.82
N ASN A 11 3.01 16.69 -3.17
CA ASN A 11 3.56 17.86 -3.82
C ASN A 11 5.10 17.87 -3.88
N ASP A 12 5.77 16.75 -3.54
CA ASP A 12 7.22 16.65 -3.71
C ASP A 12 7.55 16.63 -5.22
N PRO A 13 8.24 17.66 -5.75
CA PRO A 13 8.57 17.73 -7.17
C PRO A 13 9.56 16.64 -7.59
N ASN A 14 10.29 16.03 -6.64
CA ASN A 14 11.29 15.00 -6.91
C ASN A 14 10.75 13.57 -6.72
N MET A 15 9.49 13.41 -6.31
CA MET A 15 8.89 12.08 -6.13
C MET A 15 8.68 11.40 -7.50
N PRO A 16 9.20 10.17 -7.69
CA PRO A 16 8.94 9.37 -8.89
C PRO A 16 7.44 9.22 -9.19
N GLU A 17 7.09 9.15 -10.47
CA GLU A 17 5.70 9.05 -10.91
C GLU A 17 5.02 7.79 -10.36
N GLU A 18 5.74 6.67 -10.27
CA GLU A 18 5.25 5.42 -9.72
C GLU A 18 4.96 5.52 -8.22
N GLU A 19 5.77 6.27 -7.46
CA GLU A 19 5.50 6.53 -6.03
C GLU A 19 4.20 7.33 -5.88
N LYS A 20 3.99 8.36 -6.71
CA LYS A 20 2.75 9.14 -6.72
C LYS A 20 1.54 8.26 -7.01
N LYS A 21 1.63 7.38 -8.01
CA LYS A 21 0.56 6.44 -8.36
C LYS A 21 0.26 5.44 -7.26
N VAL A 22 1.25 4.99 -6.48
CA VAL A 22 0.98 4.17 -5.30
C VAL A 22 0.16 4.96 -4.26
N LEU A 23 0.52 6.21 -4.01
CA LEU A 23 -0.13 7.06 -3.01
C LEU A 23 -1.53 7.53 -3.42
N VAL A 24 -1.83 7.56 -4.72
CA VAL A 24 -3.13 7.94 -5.28
C VAL A 24 -3.93 6.69 -5.66
N ASP A 25 -3.49 5.94 -6.66
CA ASP A 25 -4.27 4.88 -7.29
C ASP A 25 -4.36 3.66 -6.38
N ALA A 26 -3.22 3.10 -5.97
CA ALA A 26 -3.20 1.90 -5.12
C ALA A 26 -3.83 2.19 -3.75
N ASN A 27 -3.70 3.41 -3.22
CA ASN A 27 -4.24 3.82 -1.93
C ASN A 27 -5.66 4.42 -2.00
N THR A 28 -6.32 4.45 -3.16
CA THR A 28 -7.72 4.88 -3.26
C THR A 28 -8.61 3.95 -2.44
N ARG A 29 -9.44 4.52 -1.55
CA ARG A 29 -10.41 3.75 -0.73
C ARG A 29 -11.49 3.14 -1.62
N LYS A 30 -11.76 1.84 -1.45
CA LYS A 30 -12.87 1.16 -2.13
C LYS A 30 -14.18 1.34 -1.36
N GLU A 31 -15.30 1.26 -2.05
CA GLU A 31 -16.64 1.47 -1.46
C GLU A 31 -16.97 0.48 -0.33
N TRP A 32 -16.43 -0.74 -0.42
CA TRP A 32 -16.60 -1.79 0.58
C TRP A 32 -15.64 -1.67 1.77
N GLU A 33 -14.67 -0.75 1.73
CA GLU A 33 -13.72 -0.56 2.84
C GLU A 33 -14.26 0.43 3.86
N SER A 34 -14.30 0.01 5.13
CA SER A 34 -14.44 0.96 6.23
C SER A 34 -13.20 1.86 6.31
N THR A 35 -13.34 3.06 6.87
CA THR A 35 -12.21 3.98 7.07
C THR A 35 -11.06 3.32 7.85
N GLY A 36 -11.36 2.47 8.85
CA GLY A 36 -10.35 1.75 9.59
C GLY A 36 -9.61 0.69 8.76
N GLN A 37 -10.31 0.04 7.82
CA GLN A 37 -9.69 -0.94 6.91
C GLN A 37 -8.75 -0.24 5.94
N TRP A 38 -9.22 0.87 5.36
CA TRP A 38 -8.43 1.69 4.47
C TRP A 38 -7.16 2.23 5.13
N MET A 39 -7.24 2.72 6.37
CA MET A 39 -6.06 3.23 7.09
C MET A 39 -5.02 2.14 7.36
N LYS A 40 -5.45 0.92 7.73
CA LYS A 40 -4.54 -0.23 7.91
C LYS A 40 -3.85 -0.63 6.61
N ARG A 41 -4.60 -0.62 5.49
CA ARG A 41 -4.04 -0.89 4.17
C ARG A 41 -3.07 0.21 3.74
N LYS A 42 -3.40 1.47 3.97
CA LYS A 42 -2.53 2.62 3.69
C LYS A 42 -1.20 2.51 4.44
N GLU A 43 -1.24 2.17 5.73
CA GLU A 43 -0.02 1.98 6.53
C GLU A 43 0.89 0.90 5.92
N PHE A 44 0.32 -0.24 5.52
CA PHE A 44 1.07 -1.30 4.86
C PHE A 44 1.66 -0.86 3.51
N LEU A 45 0.89 -0.14 2.68
CA LEU A 45 1.39 0.39 1.41
C LEU A 45 2.59 1.33 1.60
N LEU A 46 2.60 2.15 2.66
CA LEU A 46 3.73 3.01 2.99
C LEU A 46 4.97 2.23 3.41
N LYS A 47 4.82 1.14 4.17
CA LYS A 47 5.95 0.24 4.51
C LYS A 47 6.53 -0.44 3.28
N MET A 48 5.66 -0.98 2.43
CA MET A 48 6.07 -1.56 1.14
C MET A 48 6.78 -0.53 0.25
N LEU A 49 6.28 0.71 0.19
CA LEU A 49 6.90 1.78 -0.59
C LEU A 49 8.29 2.12 -0.05
N ASN A 50 8.41 2.29 1.27
CA ASN A 50 9.69 2.54 1.94
C ASN A 50 10.70 1.41 1.68
N TYR A 51 10.26 0.15 1.78
CA TYR A 51 11.10 -1.01 1.48
C TYR A 51 11.63 -0.97 0.05
N HIS A 52 10.77 -0.69 -0.94
CA HIS A 52 11.20 -0.58 -2.33
C HIS A 52 12.22 0.55 -2.54
N LYS A 53 12.01 1.71 -1.90
CA LYS A 53 12.94 2.85 -1.96
C LYS A 53 14.30 2.53 -1.36
N GLN A 54 14.33 1.95 -0.17
CA GLN A 54 15.58 1.59 0.52
C GLN A 54 16.40 0.55 -0.23
N ASN A 55 15.74 -0.36 -0.96
CA ASN A 55 16.38 -1.46 -1.68
C ASN A 55 16.52 -1.21 -3.18
N ASN A 56 16.21 0.00 -3.67
CA ASN A 56 16.23 0.36 -5.08
C ASN A 56 15.45 -0.63 -5.99
N LEU A 57 14.29 -1.07 -5.52
CA LEU A 57 13.43 -2.01 -6.22
C LEU A 57 12.43 -1.28 -7.11
N LYS A 58 12.14 -1.86 -8.27
CA LYS A 58 11.11 -1.34 -9.17
C LYS A 58 9.74 -1.29 -8.48
N ILE A 59 9.03 -0.19 -8.65
CA ILE A 59 7.66 -0.03 -8.18
C ILE A 59 6.70 -0.53 -9.27
N ASP A 60 5.77 -1.40 -8.87
CA ASP A 60 4.68 -1.91 -9.69
C ASP A 60 3.36 -1.55 -8.99
N VAL A 61 2.66 -0.55 -9.51
CA VAL A 61 1.45 0.01 -8.90
C VAL A 61 0.36 -1.06 -8.74
N ASP A 62 0.20 -1.94 -9.73
CA ASP A 62 -0.80 -3.01 -9.69
C ASP A 62 -0.46 -4.04 -8.60
N LYS A 63 0.82 -4.37 -8.46
CA LYS A 63 1.28 -5.24 -7.38
C LYS A 63 1.01 -4.62 -6.01
N PHE A 64 1.31 -3.33 -5.84
CA PHE A 64 1.01 -2.61 -4.59
C PHE A 64 -0.49 -2.66 -4.25
N ALA A 65 -1.36 -2.37 -5.21
CA ALA A 65 -2.80 -2.40 -5.00
C ALA A 65 -3.29 -3.80 -4.56
N LYS A 66 -2.82 -4.85 -5.24
CA LYS A 66 -3.17 -6.24 -4.90
C LYS A 66 -2.62 -6.66 -3.54
N MET A 67 -1.33 -6.38 -3.26
CA MET A 67 -0.68 -6.74 -2.00
C MET A 67 -1.31 -6.03 -0.80
N GLY A 68 -1.72 -4.76 -0.95
CA GLY A 68 -2.42 -4.04 0.12
C GLY A 68 -3.73 -4.71 0.54
N HIS A 69 -4.52 -5.18 -0.43
CA HIS A 69 -5.77 -5.90 -0.13
C HIS A 69 -5.49 -7.32 0.41
N MET A 70 -4.53 -8.04 -0.18
CA MET A 70 -4.14 -9.37 0.33
C MET A 70 -3.64 -9.30 1.77
N TYR A 71 -2.89 -8.25 2.13
CA TYR A 71 -2.39 -8.04 3.50
C TYR A 71 -3.55 -7.91 4.49
N TYR A 72 -4.53 -7.07 4.15
CA TYR A 72 -5.69 -6.90 5.01
C TYR A 72 -6.47 -8.22 5.17
N ASN A 73 -6.68 -8.94 4.07
CA ASN A 73 -7.36 -10.22 4.06
C ASN A 73 -6.64 -11.27 4.94
N MET A 74 -5.31 -11.35 4.85
CA MET A 74 -4.52 -12.27 5.68
C MET A 74 -4.56 -11.90 7.17
N LYS A 75 -4.32 -10.62 7.50
CA LYS A 75 -4.16 -10.20 8.90
C LYS A 75 -5.47 -10.08 9.66
N TYR A 76 -6.56 -9.72 8.99
CA TYR A 76 -7.82 -9.38 9.67
C TYR A 76 -9.00 -10.25 9.27
N LEU A 77 -8.95 -10.94 8.12
CA LEU A 77 -10.04 -11.80 7.64
C LEU A 77 -9.64 -13.28 7.62
N SER A 78 -8.45 -13.63 8.12
CA SER A 78 -7.93 -15.01 8.20
C SER A 78 -7.87 -15.72 6.84
N CYS A 79 -7.75 -14.98 5.74
CA CYS A 79 -7.51 -15.58 4.42
C CYS A 79 -6.09 -16.15 4.34
N THR A 80 -5.93 -17.20 3.55
CA THR A 80 -4.63 -17.77 3.23
C THR A 80 -4.32 -17.56 1.74
N TYR A 81 -3.05 -17.32 1.45
CA TYR A 81 -2.51 -17.19 0.09
C TYR A 81 -1.31 -18.13 -0.05
N SER A 82 -0.68 -18.15 -1.23
CA SER A 82 0.52 -18.96 -1.45
C SER A 82 1.65 -18.58 -0.49
N ALA A 83 2.53 -19.54 -0.21
CA ALA A 83 3.69 -19.32 0.66
C ALA A 83 4.59 -18.16 0.19
N GLN A 84 4.70 -17.98 -1.13
CA GLN A 84 5.44 -16.87 -1.73
C GLN A 84 4.85 -15.51 -1.35
N VAL A 85 3.53 -15.33 -1.41
CA VAL A 85 2.85 -14.08 -1.02
C VAL A 85 3.03 -13.82 0.47
N ALA A 86 2.93 -14.87 1.29
CA ALA A 86 3.09 -14.76 2.74
C ALA A 86 4.53 -14.39 3.16
N GLU A 87 5.55 -14.91 2.47
CA GLU A 87 6.95 -14.51 2.70
C GLU A 87 7.18 -13.06 2.27
N GLU A 88 6.69 -12.68 1.08
CA GLU A 88 6.86 -11.32 0.59
C GLU A 88 6.20 -10.27 1.50
N MET A 89 5.01 -10.56 2.06
CA MET A 89 4.39 -9.69 3.06
C MET A 89 5.24 -9.54 4.32
N ARG A 90 5.86 -10.63 4.80
CA ARG A 90 6.71 -10.57 6.00
C ARG A 90 7.91 -9.66 5.79
N MET A 91 8.47 -9.63 4.57
CA MET A 91 9.58 -8.73 4.23
C MET A 91 9.17 -7.26 4.38
N TYR A 92 7.95 -6.90 3.94
CA TYR A 92 7.47 -5.52 4.04
C TYR A 92 7.05 -5.09 5.45
N GLU A 93 6.62 -6.02 6.31
CA GLU A 93 6.25 -5.71 7.70
C GLU A 93 7.47 -5.47 8.62
N GLN A 94 8.65 -5.96 8.23
CA GLN A 94 9.88 -5.88 9.03
C GLN A 94 10.70 -4.59 8.78
N GLY A 95 10.29 -3.77 7.80
CA GLY A 95 10.98 -2.53 7.39
C GLY A 95 10.35 -1.24 7.87
#